data_AF-A0A8T2CM26-F1
#
_entry.id   AF-A0A8T2CM26-F1
#
_cell.length_a   1.000
_cell.length_b   1.000
_cell.length_c   1.000
_cell.angle_alpha   90.00
_cell.angle_beta   90.00
_cell.angle_gamma   90.00
#
_symmetry.space_group_name_H-M   'P 1'
#
loop_
_entity.id
_entity.type
_entity.pdbx_description
1 polymer ?
#
loop_
_entity_poly.entity_id
_entity_poly.type
_entity_poly.pdbx_seq_one_letter_code
_entity_poly.pdbx_strand_id
1 'polypeptide(L)'
;MVSSRKCVFLVFLCLVVLLIPKSTKAKEIDGRKPLLIGTCVEFPAEKCNKTCIDSNFAGGKCVHLGQSLDFTDLNKEKEKQKEEAIRLGVELSLFVAEAMFLLSDDLRSMLLFCFCLLTFAGKKDYDGPVVGRLVRVIQYVFVTYIKPKNRVYHDDGLSVHVELMKTCPQHFNSGVGGLNSLVSILKNGGVVKSYGFEYYNQEMKKLEEKLRSAKEFSEANGFVREEIKSTIVHLWKSLFEATSEVINPNKPILFELFRPVRDEDLRRRLASLLI
;
A
#
# COMPACT_ATOMS: atom_id res chain seq x y z
N MET A 1 24.27 -45.53 -42.86
CA MET A 1 25.24 -44.96 -41.88
C MET A 1 25.38 -43.46 -42.18
N VAL A 2 25.12 -42.61 -41.16
CA VAL A 2 25.86 -41.36 -40.79
C VAL A 2 25.99 -40.28 -41.90
N SER A 3 25.76 -38.96 -41.78
CA SER A 3 25.58 -37.94 -40.73
C SER A 3 25.07 -36.67 -41.44
N SER A 4 24.07 -35.94 -40.95
CA SER A 4 24.22 -34.63 -40.27
C SER A 4 25.12 -33.57 -40.92
N ARG A 5 24.54 -32.47 -41.45
CA ARG A 5 24.50 -31.10 -40.85
C ARG A 5 24.06 -29.98 -41.82
N LYS A 6 22.92 -29.37 -41.49
CA LYS A 6 22.59 -27.93 -41.38
C LYS A 6 22.85 -26.97 -42.56
N CYS A 7 21.77 -26.43 -43.13
CA CYS A 7 21.57 -24.98 -43.25
C CYS A 7 20.13 -24.60 -42.88
N VAL A 8 20.02 -23.51 -42.14
CA VAL A 8 18.90 -23.10 -41.27
C VAL A 8 17.95 -22.19 -42.04
N PHE A 9 16.65 -22.53 -42.09
CA PHE A 9 15.61 -21.58 -42.46
C PHE A 9 15.16 -20.81 -41.20
N LEU A 10 15.47 -19.51 -41.13
CA LEU A 10 15.04 -18.62 -40.06
C LEU A 10 13.64 -18.07 -40.39
N VAL A 11 12.61 -18.51 -39.65
CA VAL A 11 11.28 -17.89 -39.63
C VAL A 11 11.18 -17.05 -38.34
N PHE A 12 10.77 -15.78 -38.43
CA PHE A 12 10.51 -14.89 -37.29
C PHE A 12 9.10 -14.30 -37.40
N LEU A 13 8.36 -14.29 -36.29
CA LEU A 13 6.97 -13.81 -36.15
C LEU A 13 6.92 -12.48 -35.36
N CYS A 14 5.72 -11.88 -35.19
CA CYS A 14 5.43 -10.48 -34.79
C CYS A 14 4.48 -10.18 -33.50
N LEU A 15 4.92 -9.68 -32.26
CA LEU A 15 4.51 -8.96 -30.99
C LEU A 15 5.62 -8.19 -30.09
N VAL A 16 5.63 -6.84 -29.99
CA VAL A 16 6.49 -6.00 -29.08
C VAL A 16 5.78 -5.84 -27.74
N VAL A 17 6.58 -5.89 -26.68
CA VAL A 17 6.23 -5.72 -25.27
C VAL A 17 6.00 -4.24 -24.94
N LEU A 18 4.84 -3.91 -24.38
CA LEU A 18 4.72 -2.85 -23.38
C LEU A 18 3.98 -3.41 -22.14
N LEU A 19 4.77 -3.63 -21.08
CA LEU A 19 4.43 -3.59 -19.66
C LEU A 19 3.27 -4.48 -19.12
N ILE A 20 3.47 -5.81 -18.98
CA ILE A 20 2.88 -6.65 -17.89
C ILE A 20 3.81 -7.84 -17.57
N PRO A 21 3.97 -8.29 -16.30
CA PRO A 21 4.78 -9.44 -15.92
C PRO A 21 4.15 -10.79 -16.32
N LYS A 22 4.98 -11.66 -16.89
CA LYS A 22 4.90 -13.14 -16.97
C LYS A 22 3.53 -13.84 -17.20
N SER A 23 3.44 -14.32 -18.44
CA SER A 23 3.07 -15.69 -18.89
C SER A 23 1.64 -16.19 -18.75
N THR A 24 0.95 -16.22 -19.88
CA THR A 24 0.13 -17.37 -20.31
C THR A 24 0.73 -17.94 -21.60
N LYS A 25 0.84 -19.28 -21.64
CA LYS A 25 1.54 -20.04 -22.68
C LYS A 25 0.78 -19.96 -24.01
N ALA A 26 1.23 -19.11 -24.93
CA ALA A 26 1.02 -19.37 -26.35
C ALA A 26 1.86 -20.58 -26.72
N LYS A 27 1.27 -21.54 -27.46
CA LYS A 27 1.91 -22.80 -27.88
C LYS A 27 3.22 -22.47 -28.59
N GLU A 28 4.32 -22.84 -27.96
CA GLU A 28 5.68 -22.60 -28.43
C GLU A 28 5.91 -23.43 -29.70
N ILE A 29 6.07 -22.75 -30.84
CA ILE A 29 6.60 -23.36 -32.06
C ILE A 29 7.95 -22.68 -32.29
N ASP A 30 9.03 -23.45 -32.09
CA ASP A 30 10.43 -23.10 -32.43
C ASP A 30 11.08 -21.86 -31.76
N GLY A 31 10.73 -21.55 -30.51
CA GLY A 31 11.60 -20.78 -29.63
C GLY A 31 11.87 -19.30 -30.00
N ARG A 32 11.01 -18.65 -30.81
CA ARG A 32 11.11 -17.22 -31.13
C ARG A 32 9.83 -16.45 -30.79
N LYS A 33 10.00 -15.32 -30.11
CA LYS A 33 8.92 -14.41 -29.72
C LYS A 33 8.44 -13.60 -30.93
N PRO A 34 7.14 -13.32 -31.04
CA PRO A 34 6.67 -12.42 -32.09
C PRO A 34 7.25 -10.94 -31.86
N LEU A 35 7.49 -9.99 -32.84
CA LEU A 35 7.34 -8.40 -32.93
C LEU A 35 5.99 -7.54 -33.38
N LEU A 36 5.37 -6.58 -32.66
CA LEU A 36 4.02 -5.94 -32.93
C LEU A 36 4.19 -4.63 -33.72
N ILE A 37 3.40 -4.39 -34.78
CA ILE A 37 3.56 -3.21 -35.66
C ILE A 37 2.43 -2.17 -35.59
N GLY A 38 1.25 -2.50 -35.08
CA GLY A 38 0.10 -1.58 -34.98
C GLY A 38 -1.25 -2.30 -34.86
N THR A 39 -2.34 -1.53 -34.76
CA THR A 39 -3.70 -2.10 -34.71
C THR A 39 -4.18 -2.51 -36.10
N CYS A 40 -5.12 -3.45 -36.19
CA CYS A 40 -5.75 -3.82 -37.47
C CYS A 40 -6.65 -2.72 -38.05
N VAL A 41 -6.89 -1.65 -37.29
CA VAL A 41 -7.56 -0.44 -37.77
C VAL A 41 -6.56 0.41 -38.57
N GLU A 42 -5.32 0.55 -38.09
CA GLU A 42 -4.25 1.32 -38.75
C GLU A 42 -3.54 0.53 -39.86
N PHE A 43 -3.47 -0.78 -39.69
CA PHE A 43 -2.88 -1.76 -40.60
C PHE A 43 -3.90 -2.86 -40.93
N PRO A 44 -4.81 -2.60 -41.89
CA PRO A 44 -5.69 -3.64 -42.42
C PRO A 44 -4.90 -4.86 -42.89
N ALA A 45 -5.51 -6.04 -42.95
CA ALA A 45 -4.82 -7.32 -43.15
C ALA A 45 -3.79 -7.31 -44.31
N GLU A 46 -4.14 -6.70 -45.44
CA GLU A 46 -3.25 -6.57 -46.60
C GLU A 46 -2.02 -5.68 -46.31
N LYS A 47 -2.24 -4.54 -45.64
CA LYS A 47 -1.18 -3.60 -45.24
C LYS A 47 -0.31 -4.16 -44.13
N CYS A 48 -0.90 -4.89 -43.17
CA CYS A 48 -0.19 -5.60 -42.12
C CYS A 48 0.77 -6.64 -42.71
N ASN A 49 0.26 -7.49 -43.60
CA ASN A 49 1.08 -8.52 -44.22
C ASN A 49 2.22 -7.92 -45.06
N LYS A 50 1.91 -6.92 -45.89
CA LYS A 50 2.91 -6.23 -46.71
C LYS A 50 4.00 -5.56 -45.88
N THR A 51 3.61 -4.84 -44.81
CA THR A 51 4.55 -4.17 -43.91
C THR A 51 5.50 -5.17 -43.22
N CYS A 52 4.98 -6.34 -42.82
CA CYS A 52 5.81 -7.41 -42.26
C CYS A 52 6.79 -7.97 -43.30
N ILE A 53 6.35 -8.20 -44.53
CA ILE A 53 7.20 -8.71 -45.62
C ILE A 53 8.30 -7.69 -45.97
N ASP A 54 7.93 -6.41 -46.13
CA ASP A 54 8.88 -5.31 -46.41
C ASP A 54 9.91 -5.14 -45.27
N SER A 55 9.58 -5.61 -44.07
CA SER A 55 10.45 -5.60 -42.88
C SER A 55 11.21 -6.91 -42.67
N ASN A 56 11.30 -7.79 -43.68
CA ASN A 56 11.97 -9.10 -43.65
C ASN A 56 11.38 -10.14 -42.67
N PHE A 57 10.07 -10.07 -42.40
CA PHE A 57 9.33 -11.11 -41.66
C PHE A 57 8.57 -12.04 -42.62
N ALA A 58 8.19 -13.22 -42.12
CA ALA A 58 7.48 -14.24 -42.92
C ALA A 58 6.03 -13.86 -43.30
N GLY A 59 5.55 -12.69 -42.85
CA GLY A 59 4.20 -12.21 -43.05
C GLY A 59 3.52 -11.80 -41.75
N GLY A 60 2.38 -11.12 -41.87
CA GLY A 60 1.59 -10.60 -40.77
C GLY A 60 0.13 -11.02 -40.91
N LYS A 61 -0.54 -11.29 -39.78
CA LYS A 61 -1.99 -11.51 -39.79
C LYS A 61 -2.66 -10.74 -38.66
N CYS A 62 -3.84 -10.23 -38.95
CA CYS A 62 -4.77 -9.78 -37.94
C CYS A 62 -5.33 -10.98 -37.20
N VAL A 63 -4.95 -11.11 -35.93
CA VAL A 63 -5.56 -12.07 -35.00
C VAL A 63 -6.54 -11.32 -34.13
N HIS A 64 -7.76 -11.85 -34.04
CA HIS A 64 -8.57 -11.59 -32.87
C HIS A 64 -7.88 -12.30 -31.71
N LEU A 65 -7.24 -11.52 -30.84
CA LEU A 65 -6.94 -12.00 -29.51
C LEU A 65 -8.29 -12.35 -28.89
N GLY A 66 -8.54 -13.65 -28.67
CA GLY A 66 -9.65 -14.04 -27.80
C GLY A 66 -9.53 -13.24 -26.52
N GLN A 67 -10.64 -12.59 -26.12
CA GLN A 67 -10.78 -11.72 -24.95
C GLN A 67 -10.28 -10.27 -25.07
N SER A 68 -10.76 -9.51 -26.08
CA SER A 68 -10.77 -8.03 -25.94
C SER A 68 -11.75 -7.54 -24.86
N LEU A 69 -12.57 -8.42 -24.29
CA LEU A 69 -13.47 -8.15 -23.15
C LEU A 69 -12.77 -8.22 -21.78
N ASP A 70 -11.52 -8.71 -21.67
CA ASP A 70 -10.90 -8.98 -20.36
C ASP A 70 -9.89 -7.90 -19.92
N PHE A 71 -9.24 -7.20 -20.86
CA PHE A 71 -8.27 -6.15 -20.51
C PHE A 71 -8.92 -4.90 -19.90
N THR A 72 -10.07 -4.48 -20.43
CA THR A 72 -10.82 -3.34 -19.89
C THR A 72 -11.39 -3.63 -18.51
N ASP A 73 -11.86 -4.85 -18.29
CA ASP A 73 -12.47 -5.25 -17.03
C ASP A 73 -11.40 -5.51 -15.95
N LEU A 74 -10.23 -6.02 -16.34
CA LEU A 74 -9.08 -6.13 -15.46
C LEU A 74 -8.55 -4.75 -15.02
N ASN A 75 -8.50 -3.76 -15.93
CA ASN A 75 -8.08 -2.41 -15.57
C ASN A 75 -9.11 -1.71 -14.67
N LYS A 76 -10.41 -1.88 -14.94
CA LYS A 76 -11.46 -1.39 -14.04
C LYS A 76 -11.37 -2.02 -12.66
N GLU A 77 -11.12 -3.32 -12.57
CA GLU A 77 -10.94 -4.00 -11.28
C GLU A 77 -9.70 -3.49 -10.55
N LYS A 78 -8.58 -3.26 -11.25
CA LYS A 78 -7.39 -2.65 -10.63
C LYS A 78 -7.68 -1.27 -10.05
N GLU A 79 -8.36 -0.40 -10.81
CA GLU A 79 -8.69 0.94 -10.32
C GLU A 79 -9.67 0.89 -9.13
N LYS A 80 -10.64 -0.03 -9.16
CA LYS A 80 -11.53 -0.28 -8.01
C LYS A 80 -10.74 -0.74 -6.78
N GLN A 81 -9.79 -1.65 -6.95
CA GLN A 81 -8.95 -2.14 -5.84
C GLN A 81 -8.00 -1.07 -5.31
N LYS A 82 -7.52 -0.16 -6.17
CA LYS A 82 -6.74 1.01 -5.74
C LYS A 82 -7.58 1.96 -4.90
N GLU A 83 -8.79 2.28 -5.34
CA GLU A 83 -9.71 3.13 -4.57
C GLU A 83 -10.06 2.49 -3.23
N GLU A 84 -10.29 1.17 -3.20
CA GLU A 84 -10.50 0.44 -1.96
C GLU A 84 -9.27 0.48 -1.04
N ALA A 85 -8.06 0.30 -1.57
CA ALA A 85 -6.83 0.43 -0.79
C ALA A 85 -6.64 1.85 -0.22
N ILE A 86 -7.03 2.89 -0.96
CA ILE A 86 -7.05 4.28 -0.49
C ILE A 86 -8.04 4.43 0.67
N ARG A 87 -9.27 3.95 0.51
CA ARG A 87 -10.31 3.97 1.56
C ARG A 87 -9.82 3.28 2.84
N LEU A 88 -9.21 2.11 2.71
CA LEU A 88 -8.66 1.34 3.82
C LEU A 88 -7.48 2.03 4.51
N GLY A 89 -6.63 2.73 3.74
CA GLY A 89 -5.55 3.55 4.30
C GLY A 89 -6.05 4.74 5.12
N VAL A 90 -7.11 5.41 4.63
CA VAL A 90 -7.81 6.46 5.39
C VAL A 90 -8.38 5.89 6.68
N GLU A 91 -9.06 4.74 6.61
CA GLU A 91 -9.67 4.11 7.78
C GLU A 91 -8.63 3.72 8.84
N LEU A 92 -7.54 3.06 8.43
CA LEU A 92 -6.42 2.73 9.33
C LEU A 92 -5.82 3.99 9.98
N SER A 93 -5.69 5.07 9.21
CA SER A 93 -5.19 6.35 9.72
C SER A 93 -6.12 6.96 10.78
N LEU A 94 -7.43 6.81 10.63
CA LEU A 94 -8.40 7.27 11.63
C LEU A 94 -8.31 6.46 12.91
N PHE A 95 -8.12 5.15 12.82
CA PHE A 95 -7.90 4.32 14.01
C PHE A 95 -6.59 4.65 14.73
N VAL A 96 -5.52 4.95 13.97
CA VAL A 96 -4.27 5.45 14.57
C VAL A 96 -4.50 6.78 15.27
N ALA A 97 -5.19 7.73 14.63
CA ALA A 97 -5.51 9.01 15.23
C ALA A 97 -6.35 8.83 16.50
N GLU A 98 -7.42 8.05 16.45
CA GLU A 98 -8.28 7.75 17.59
C GLU A 98 -7.50 7.16 18.77
N ALA A 99 -6.61 6.20 18.51
CA ALA A 99 -5.72 5.64 19.52
C ALA A 99 -4.76 6.70 20.11
N MET A 100 -4.27 7.64 19.30
CA MET A 100 -3.46 8.76 19.81
C MET A 100 -4.26 9.65 20.77
N PHE A 101 -5.53 9.94 20.47
CA PHE A 101 -6.40 10.70 21.37
C PHE A 101 -6.74 9.92 22.63
N LEU A 102 -7.02 8.62 22.51
CA LEU A 102 -7.31 7.76 23.64
C LEU A 102 -6.17 7.73 24.65
N LEU A 103 -4.92 7.64 24.16
CA LEU A 103 -3.72 7.62 24.99
C LEU A 103 -3.19 9.02 25.34
N SER A 104 -3.86 10.09 24.91
CA SER A 104 -3.34 11.46 25.06
C SER A 104 -3.42 12.02 26.48
N ASP A 105 -4.03 11.28 27.42
CA ASP A 105 -3.96 11.55 28.85
C ASP A 105 -2.53 11.36 29.40
N ASP A 106 -1.74 10.47 28.81
CA ASP A 106 -0.30 10.36 29.06
C ASP A 106 0.50 10.42 27.75
N LEU A 107 1.27 11.51 27.60
CA LEU A 107 2.05 11.75 26.40
C LEU A 107 3.09 10.65 26.14
N ARG A 108 3.64 10.00 27.18
CA ARG A 108 4.63 8.92 27.01
C ARG A 108 3.98 7.68 26.38
N SER A 109 2.81 7.29 26.87
CA SER A 109 2.02 6.15 26.39
C SER A 109 1.62 6.34 24.92
N MET A 110 1.13 7.51 24.55
CA MET A 110 0.78 7.82 23.15
C MET A 110 2.01 7.75 22.23
N LEU A 111 3.13 8.36 22.64
CA LEU A 111 4.35 8.36 21.83
C LEU A 111 4.94 6.96 21.68
N LEU A 112 4.87 6.14 22.73
CA LEU A 112 5.30 4.75 22.66
C LEU A 112 4.41 3.92 21.74
N PHE A 113 3.08 4.10 21.80
CA PHE A 113 2.17 3.48 20.84
C PHE A 113 2.57 3.81 19.40
N CYS A 114 2.81 5.10 19.11
CA CYS A 114 3.28 5.54 17.79
C CYS A 114 4.63 4.91 17.43
N PHE A 115 5.56 4.81 18.38
CA PHE A 115 6.86 4.18 18.15
C PHE A 115 6.71 2.70 17.82
N CYS A 116 5.94 1.95 18.62
CA CYS A 116 5.64 0.54 18.40
C CYS A 116 5.04 0.31 17.01
N LEU A 117 3.97 1.04 16.67
CA LEU A 117 3.32 0.99 15.36
C LEU A 117 4.33 1.12 14.20
N LEU A 118 5.29 2.04 14.33
CA LEU A 118 6.28 2.30 13.30
C LEU A 118 7.48 1.34 13.32
N THR A 119 7.77 0.68 14.44
CA THR A 119 8.88 -0.30 14.55
C THR A 119 8.50 -1.72 14.14
N PHE A 120 7.26 -2.12 14.32
CA PHE A 120 6.79 -3.47 13.95
C PHE A 120 6.39 -3.60 12.47
N ALA A 121 6.30 -2.48 11.75
CA ALA A 121 6.24 -2.48 10.29
C ALA A 121 7.56 -3.07 9.75
N GLY A 122 7.54 -4.38 9.47
CA GLY A 122 8.71 -5.14 9.05
C GLY A 122 9.45 -4.46 7.90
N LYS A 123 10.76 -4.25 8.10
CA LYS A 123 11.69 -3.40 7.34
C LYS A 123 11.36 -1.91 7.45
N LYS A 124 12.36 -1.18 7.95
CA LYS A 124 12.44 0.26 8.28
C LYS A 124 12.19 1.22 7.10
N ASP A 125 11.24 0.93 6.22
CA ASP A 125 10.87 1.83 5.13
C ASP A 125 9.87 2.87 5.68
N TYR A 126 10.38 3.77 6.53
CA TYR A 126 9.64 4.94 6.99
C TYR A 126 9.20 5.83 5.82
N ASP A 127 9.89 5.71 4.68
CA ASP A 127 9.59 6.38 3.42
C ASP A 127 8.72 5.50 2.49
N GLY A 128 8.23 4.37 3.00
CA GLY A 128 7.35 3.46 2.29
C GLY A 128 5.94 4.06 2.09
N PRO A 129 5.19 3.59 1.09
CA PRO A 129 3.93 4.23 0.69
C PRO A 129 2.87 4.27 1.78
N VAL A 130 2.79 3.25 2.64
CA VAL A 130 1.83 3.16 3.76
C VAL A 130 2.42 3.80 5.01
N VAL A 131 3.60 3.34 5.45
CA VAL A 131 4.21 3.79 6.71
C VAL A 131 4.48 5.29 6.68
N GLY A 132 5.01 5.82 5.58
CA GLY A 132 5.27 7.24 5.46
C GLY A 132 4.02 8.11 5.52
N ARG A 133 2.89 7.64 4.97
CA ARG A 133 1.58 8.30 5.14
C ARG A 133 1.10 8.26 6.58
N LEU A 134 1.26 7.13 7.27
CA LEU A 134 0.94 7.04 8.70
C LEU A 134 1.82 7.97 9.55
N VAL A 135 3.11 8.10 9.24
CA VAL A 135 3.99 9.08 9.90
C VAL A 135 3.46 10.49 9.72
N ARG A 136 3.03 10.87 8.51
CA ARG A 136 2.42 12.19 8.26
C ARG A 136 1.15 12.41 9.06
N VAL A 137 0.29 11.39 9.16
CA VAL A 137 -0.93 11.44 9.99
C VAL A 137 -0.56 11.65 11.46
N ILE A 138 0.39 10.89 11.99
CA ILE A 138 0.86 11.04 13.38
C ILE A 138 1.40 12.45 13.61
N GLN A 139 2.22 12.98 12.70
CA GLN A 139 2.73 14.35 12.78
C GLN A 139 1.62 15.39 12.78
N TYR A 140 0.66 15.24 11.86
CA TYR A 140 -0.50 16.13 11.75
C TYR A 140 -1.33 16.12 13.04
N VAL A 141 -1.71 14.94 13.53
CA VAL A 141 -2.53 14.79 14.74
C VAL A 141 -1.80 15.37 15.95
N PHE A 142 -0.51 15.05 16.10
CA PHE A 142 0.29 15.54 17.21
C PHE A 142 0.40 17.06 17.23
N VAL A 143 0.83 17.67 16.13
CA VAL A 143 1.07 19.12 16.07
C VAL A 143 -0.22 19.91 16.19
N THR A 144 -1.28 19.45 15.55
CA THR A 144 -2.54 20.20 15.44
C THR A 144 -3.42 20.05 16.67
N TYR A 145 -3.53 18.84 17.24
CA TYR A 145 -4.52 18.55 18.27
C TYR A 145 -3.94 18.21 19.63
N ILE A 146 -2.77 17.56 19.69
CA ILE A 146 -2.22 17.07 20.97
C ILE A 146 -1.27 18.09 21.60
N LYS A 147 -0.27 18.55 20.86
CA LYS A 147 0.76 19.49 21.33
C LYS A 147 0.18 20.79 21.91
N PRO A 148 -0.81 21.46 21.29
CA PRO A 148 -1.35 22.71 21.83
C PRO A 148 -2.03 22.58 23.19
N LYS A 149 -2.42 21.36 23.58
CA LYS A 149 -3.08 21.08 24.86
C LYS A 149 -2.09 21.05 26.05
N ASN A 150 -0.77 21.18 25.81
CA ASN A 150 0.28 21.23 26.84
C ASN A 150 0.11 20.19 27.96
N ARG A 151 -0.29 18.97 27.59
CA ARG A 151 -0.57 17.91 28.56
C ARG A 151 0.72 17.50 29.25
N VAL A 152 0.67 17.40 30.58
CA VAL A 152 1.83 17.18 31.43
C VAL A 152 2.28 15.72 31.31
N TYR A 153 3.59 15.49 31.31
CA TYR A 153 4.16 14.16 31.51
C TYR A 153 3.88 13.75 32.96
N HIS A 154 2.99 12.79 33.19
CA HIS A 154 2.88 12.22 34.53
C HIS A 154 4.10 11.32 34.75
N ASP A 155 4.99 11.73 35.66
CA ASP A 155 6.28 11.03 35.87
C ASP A 155 6.11 9.57 36.31
N ASP A 156 4.92 9.24 36.85
CA ASP A 156 4.63 7.96 37.50
C ASP A 156 3.44 7.21 36.85
N GLY A 157 2.82 7.80 35.80
CA GLY A 157 1.53 7.34 35.27
C GLY A 157 1.62 6.80 33.84
N LEU A 158 1.06 5.61 33.62
CA LEU A 158 0.64 5.18 32.29
C LEU A 158 -0.71 5.81 31.96
N SER A 159 -1.07 5.87 30.68
CA SER A 159 -2.45 6.17 30.29
C SER A 159 -3.41 5.22 31.01
N VAL A 160 -4.54 5.73 31.50
CA VAL A 160 -5.58 4.88 32.12
C VAL A 160 -6.17 3.87 31.13
N HIS A 161 -5.96 4.11 29.83
CA HIS A 161 -6.38 3.24 28.74
C HIS A 161 -5.25 2.37 28.17
N VAL A 162 -4.05 2.37 28.78
CA VAL A 162 -2.91 1.55 28.34
C VAL A 162 -3.27 0.05 28.31
N GLU A 163 -4.08 -0.40 29.26
CA GLU A 163 -4.54 -1.80 29.38
C GLU A 163 -5.35 -2.22 28.15
N LEU A 164 -6.24 -1.33 27.69
CA LEU A 164 -7.03 -1.52 26.46
C LEU A 164 -6.09 -1.64 25.26
N MET A 165 -4.97 -0.93 25.28
CA MET A 165 -4.01 -0.92 24.19
C MET A 165 -2.98 -2.05 24.25
N LYS A 166 -2.95 -2.93 25.27
CA LYS A 166 -1.97 -4.03 25.35
C LYS A 166 -2.01 -4.99 24.16
N THR A 167 -3.20 -5.37 23.68
CA THR A 167 -3.33 -6.23 22.49
C THR A 167 -3.49 -5.44 21.18
N CYS A 168 -3.57 -4.11 21.22
CA CYS A 168 -3.72 -3.27 20.03
C CYS A 168 -2.50 -3.28 19.10
N PRO A 169 -1.24 -3.33 19.58
CA PRO A 169 -0.07 -3.43 18.71
C PRO A 169 -0.20 -4.55 17.68
N GLN A 170 -0.71 -5.74 18.06
CA GLN A 170 -0.88 -6.85 17.12
C GLN A 170 -1.88 -6.52 16.01
N HIS A 171 -3.05 -5.95 16.34
CA HIS A 171 -4.07 -5.58 15.36
C HIS A 171 -3.60 -4.45 14.42
N PHE A 172 -2.94 -3.43 14.97
CA PHE A 172 -2.35 -2.37 14.16
C PHE A 172 -1.22 -2.89 13.27
N ASN A 173 -0.38 -3.80 13.77
CA ASN A 173 0.67 -4.43 12.98
C ASN A 173 0.10 -5.26 11.83
N SER A 174 -0.96 -6.04 12.10
CA SER A 174 -1.72 -6.75 11.06
C SER A 174 -2.31 -5.78 10.03
N GLY A 175 -2.88 -4.65 10.48
CA GLY A 175 -3.38 -3.60 9.60
C GLY A 175 -2.27 -2.97 8.74
N VAL A 176 -1.14 -2.56 9.32
CA VAL A 176 -0.04 -1.97 8.56
C VAL A 176 0.56 -2.99 7.57
N GLY A 177 0.84 -4.21 8.02
CA GLY A 177 1.41 -5.27 7.20
C GLY A 177 0.48 -5.74 6.08
N GLY A 178 -0.81 -5.90 6.38
CA GLY A 178 -1.84 -6.23 5.42
C GLY A 178 -1.96 -5.16 4.33
N LEU A 179 -2.05 -3.89 4.72
CA LEU A 179 -2.18 -2.79 3.77
C LEU A 179 -0.93 -2.65 2.90
N ASN A 180 0.27 -2.79 3.49
CA ASN A 180 1.52 -2.82 2.74
C ASN A 180 1.52 -3.91 1.66
N SER A 181 0.99 -5.09 1.98
CA SER A 181 0.90 -6.20 1.03
C SER A 181 -0.06 -5.90 -0.12
N LEU A 182 -1.24 -5.36 0.18
CA LEU A 182 -2.22 -4.92 -0.83
C LEU A 182 -1.63 -3.86 -1.76
N VAL A 183 -1.04 -2.81 -1.18
CA VAL A 183 -0.45 -1.70 -1.93
C VAL A 183 0.71 -2.16 -2.80
N SER A 184 1.56 -3.05 -2.30
CA SER A 184 2.68 -3.60 -3.07
C SER A 184 2.20 -4.36 -4.32
N ILE A 185 1.17 -5.20 -4.19
CA ILE A 185 0.59 -5.93 -5.34
C ILE A 185 0.03 -4.94 -6.38
N LEU A 186 -0.74 -3.96 -5.93
CA LEU A 186 -1.41 -3.00 -6.81
C LEU A 186 -0.42 -2.05 -7.51
N LYS A 187 0.63 -1.60 -6.80
CA LYS A 187 1.70 -0.76 -7.39
C LYS A 187 2.47 -1.49 -8.48
N ASN A 188 2.63 -2.80 -8.35
CA ASN A 188 3.27 -3.63 -9.37
C ASN A 188 2.33 -4.01 -10.53
N GLY A 189 1.15 -3.38 -10.61
CA GLY A 189 0.16 -3.63 -11.67
C GLY A 189 -0.58 -4.96 -11.52
N GLY A 190 -0.48 -5.61 -10.37
CA GLY A 190 -1.19 -6.85 -10.04
C GLY A 190 -2.64 -6.61 -9.64
N VAL A 191 -3.35 -7.71 -9.41
CA VAL A 191 -4.71 -7.73 -8.86
C VAL A 191 -4.66 -8.54 -7.56
N VAL A 192 -5.19 -7.97 -6.49
CA VAL A 192 -5.32 -8.67 -5.22
C VAL A 192 -6.49 -9.64 -5.34
N LYS A 193 -6.29 -10.88 -4.90
CA LYS A 193 -7.37 -11.87 -4.82
C LYS A 193 -8.39 -11.44 -3.74
N SER A 194 -9.66 -11.77 -3.92
CA SER A 194 -10.76 -11.35 -3.02
C SER A 194 -10.47 -11.63 -1.54
N TYR A 195 -9.95 -12.82 -1.22
CA TYR A 195 -9.61 -13.21 0.14
C TYR A 195 -8.58 -12.27 0.83
N GLY A 196 -7.75 -11.57 0.06
CA GLY A 196 -6.78 -10.61 0.59
C GLY A 196 -7.47 -9.39 1.20
N PHE A 197 -8.48 -8.87 0.52
CA PHE A 197 -9.32 -7.79 1.05
C PHE A 197 -10.25 -8.27 2.16
N GLU A 198 -10.80 -9.48 2.05
CA GLU A 198 -11.64 -10.08 3.11
C GLU A 198 -10.85 -10.23 4.42
N TYR A 199 -9.66 -10.81 4.36
CA TYR A 199 -8.78 -10.96 5.53
C TYR A 199 -8.43 -9.60 6.14
N TYR A 200 -8.04 -8.63 5.30
CA TYR A 200 -7.74 -7.28 5.78
C TYR A 200 -8.93 -6.64 6.49
N ASN A 201 -10.11 -6.69 5.87
CA ASN A 201 -11.34 -6.12 6.44
C ASN A 201 -11.71 -6.78 7.77
N GLN A 202 -11.48 -8.09 7.93
CA GLN A 202 -11.69 -8.78 9.21
C GLN A 202 -10.75 -8.24 10.31
N GLU A 203 -9.48 -8.00 10.00
CA GLU A 203 -8.54 -7.41 10.96
C GLU A 203 -8.91 -5.97 11.31
N MET A 204 -9.32 -5.17 10.33
CA MET A 204 -9.80 -3.80 10.57
C MET A 204 -11.05 -3.77 11.43
N LYS A 205 -11.97 -4.72 11.25
CA LYS A 205 -13.19 -4.82 12.07
C LYS A 205 -12.88 -5.12 13.53
N LYS A 206 -11.93 -6.01 13.81
CA LYS A 206 -11.48 -6.28 15.19
C LYS A 206 -10.93 -5.02 15.86
N LEU A 207 -10.15 -4.25 15.11
CA LEU A 207 -9.61 -2.98 15.60
C LEU A 207 -10.71 -1.95 15.85
N GLU A 208 -11.67 -1.84 14.94
CA GLU A 208 -12.83 -0.97 15.07
C GLU A 208 -13.67 -1.31 16.31
N GLU A 209 -14.03 -2.58 16.50
CA GLU A 209 -14.80 -3.05 17.66
C GLU A 209 -14.10 -2.72 18.98
N LYS A 210 -12.76 -2.82 18.99
CA LYS A 210 -11.95 -2.55 20.16
C LYS A 210 -11.82 -1.05 20.47
N LEU A 211 -11.70 -0.20 19.46
CA LEU A 211 -11.71 1.26 19.68
C LEU A 211 -13.10 1.76 20.04
N ARG A 212 -14.15 1.14 19.49
CA ARG A 212 -15.54 1.50 19.77
C ARG A 212 -15.89 1.38 21.25
N SER A 213 -15.33 0.42 21.98
CA SER A 213 -15.56 0.27 23.42
C SER A 213 -14.96 1.41 24.27
N ALA A 214 -14.04 2.19 23.70
CA ALA A 214 -13.38 3.31 24.36
C ALA A 214 -13.61 4.65 23.64
N LYS A 215 -14.59 4.71 22.73
CA LYS A 215 -14.86 5.86 21.88
C LYS A 215 -15.20 7.13 22.66
N GLU A 216 -15.95 7.00 23.77
CA GLU A 216 -16.30 8.14 24.61
C GLU A 216 -15.06 8.87 25.17
N PHE A 217 -13.99 8.12 25.46
CA PHE A 217 -12.75 8.68 25.98
C PHE A 217 -11.92 9.38 24.90
N SER A 218 -11.87 8.82 23.69
CA SER A 218 -11.20 9.47 22.56
C SER A 218 -11.90 10.78 22.19
N GLU A 219 -13.24 10.79 22.14
CA GLU A 219 -14.06 11.99 21.90
C GLU A 219 -13.92 13.02 23.03
N ALA A 220 -13.93 12.61 24.30
CA ALA A 220 -13.66 13.49 25.44
C ALA A 220 -12.25 14.11 25.38
N ASN A 221 -11.28 13.39 24.82
CA ASN A 221 -9.95 13.91 24.54
C ASN A 221 -9.88 14.80 23.28
N GLY A 222 -11.00 15.04 22.61
CA GLY A 222 -11.15 15.94 21.47
C GLY A 222 -10.91 15.30 20.11
N PHE A 223 -11.09 13.98 19.99
CA PHE A 223 -11.09 13.31 18.70
C PHE A 223 -12.31 13.72 17.87
N VAL A 224 -12.08 14.29 16.69
CA VAL A 224 -13.14 14.68 15.75
C VAL A 224 -12.91 13.94 14.42
N ARG A 225 -13.51 12.76 14.29
CA ARG A 225 -13.25 11.81 13.20
C ARG A 225 -13.36 12.43 11.80
N GLU A 226 -14.48 13.10 11.51
CA GLU A 226 -14.74 13.60 10.15
C GLU A 226 -13.87 14.82 9.78
N GLU A 227 -13.50 15.64 10.76
CA GLU A 227 -12.55 16.76 10.56
C GLU A 227 -11.16 16.21 10.20
N ILE A 228 -10.65 15.27 10.99
CA ILE A 228 -9.37 14.61 10.72
C ILE A 228 -9.42 13.91 9.37
N LYS A 229 -10.50 13.17 9.07
CA LYS A 229 -10.73 12.48 7.79
C LYS A 229 -10.62 13.41 6.59
N SER A 230 -11.27 14.57 6.67
CA SER A 230 -11.24 15.58 5.59
C SER A 230 -9.83 16.03 5.25
N THR A 231 -8.95 16.06 6.26
CA THR A 231 -7.54 16.37 6.06
C THR A 231 -6.78 15.14 5.58
N ILE A 232 -6.87 13.97 6.21
CA ILE A 232 -6.00 12.84 5.81
C ILE A 232 -6.32 12.25 4.43
N VAL A 233 -7.54 12.44 3.89
CA VAL A 233 -7.95 11.82 2.62
C VAL A 233 -7.05 12.22 1.45
N HIS A 234 -6.57 13.48 1.41
CA HIS A 234 -5.69 13.94 0.32
C HIS A 234 -4.33 13.25 0.37
N LEU A 235 -3.83 12.88 1.55
CA LEU A 235 -2.57 12.14 1.70
C LEU A 235 -2.67 10.78 1.01
N TRP A 236 -3.82 10.11 1.14
CA TRP A 236 -4.04 8.78 0.59
C TRP A 236 -4.40 8.78 -0.90
N LYS A 237 -5.07 9.81 -1.42
CA LYS A 237 -5.39 9.91 -2.86
C LYS A 237 -4.16 9.76 -3.77
N SER A 238 -3.02 10.30 -3.33
CA SER A 238 -1.75 10.21 -4.08
C SER A 238 -1.03 8.86 -4.00
N LEU A 239 -1.61 7.84 -3.35
CA LEU A 239 -0.93 6.57 -3.05
C LEU A 239 -0.35 5.86 -4.28
N PHE A 240 -1.07 5.94 -5.41
CA PHE A 240 -0.71 5.28 -6.67
C PHE A 240 -0.23 6.26 -7.76
N GLU A 241 0.00 7.53 -7.43
CA GLU A 241 0.54 8.53 -8.35
C GLU A 241 2.07 8.38 -8.52
N ALA A 242 2.58 8.74 -9.70
CA ALA A 242 3.99 8.53 -10.08
C ALA A 242 5.00 9.44 -9.36
N THR A 243 4.55 10.59 -8.86
CA THR A 243 5.39 11.66 -8.28
C THR A 243 5.00 11.97 -6.83
N SER A 244 4.85 10.94 -6.00
CA SER A 244 4.41 11.13 -4.61
C SER A 244 5.51 11.78 -3.74
N GLU A 245 5.70 13.09 -3.85
CA GLU A 245 6.47 13.95 -2.92
C GLU A 245 5.92 13.93 -1.48
N VAL A 246 4.70 13.39 -1.31
CA VAL A 246 3.89 13.39 -0.09
C VAL A 246 4.54 12.63 1.07
N ILE A 247 5.53 11.78 0.80
CA ILE A 247 6.03 10.83 1.81
C ILE A 247 7.12 11.43 2.72
N ASN A 248 7.81 12.51 2.36
CA ASN A 248 8.95 13.00 3.15
C ASN A 248 8.55 13.52 4.54
N PRO A 249 8.73 12.78 5.65
CA PRO A 249 8.26 13.23 6.94
C PRO A 249 9.06 14.45 7.41
N ASN A 250 8.42 15.35 8.17
CA ASN A 250 9.14 16.47 8.75
C ASN A 250 10.08 15.95 9.85
N LYS A 251 11.37 15.77 9.52
CA LYS A 251 12.37 15.16 10.42
C LYS A 251 12.47 15.89 11.77
N PRO A 252 12.50 17.23 11.85
CA PRO A 252 12.44 17.94 13.13
C PRO A 252 11.27 17.53 14.03
N ILE A 253 10.05 17.49 13.49
CA ILE A 253 8.85 17.09 14.26
C ILE A 253 8.96 15.63 14.71
N LEU A 254 9.50 14.75 13.86
CA LEU A 254 9.74 13.35 14.21
C LEU A 254 10.74 13.22 15.37
N PHE A 255 11.84 13.98 15.33
CA PHE A 255 12.84 13.99 16.39
C PHE A 255 12.30 14.56 17.70
N GLU A 256 11.40 15.54 17.63
CA GLU A 256 10.69 16.11 18.77
C GLU A 256 9.74 15.09 19.40
N LEU A 257 8.85 14.50 18.59
CA LEU A 257 7.90 13.44 18.96
C LEU A 257 8.59 12.31 19.73
N PHE A 258 9.67 11.76 19.19
CA PHE A 258 10.29 10.59 19.78
C PHE A 258 11.43 10.89 20.75
N ARG A 259 11.76 12.17 21.00
CA ARG A 259 12.79 12.54 22.00
C ARG A 259 12.54 11.93 23.39
N PRO A 260 11.32 11.95 23.94
CA PRO A 260 11.05 11.39 25.27
C PRO A 260 11.23 9.87 25.35
N VAL A 261 11.12 9.15 24.22
CA VAL A 261 11.13 7.67 24.17
C VAL A 261 12.49 7.11 23.72
N ARG A 262 13.51 7.97 23.58
CA ARG A 262 14.86 7.55 23.17
C ARG A 262 15.63 6.78 24.25
N ASP A 263 15.26 6.92 25.52
CA ASP A 263 15.85 6.14 26.60
C ASP A 263 15.53 4.64 26.43
N GLU A 264 16.58 3.82 26.41
CA GLU A 264 16.48 2.39 26.15
C GLU A 264 15.81 1.64 27.31
N ASP A 265 15.97 2.10 28.56
CA ASP A 265 15.37 1.46 29.74
C ASP A 265 13.87 1.75 29.80
N LEU A 266 13.49 3.00 29.50
CA LEU A 266 12.08 3.42 29.37
C LEU A 266 11.38 2.62 28.25
N ARG A 267 12.07 2.42 27.13
CA ARG A 267 11.55 1.64 26.00
C ARG A 267 11.32 0.18 26.40
N ARG A 268 12.27 -0.46 27.11
CA ARG A 268 12.10 -1.86 27.54
C ARG A 268 10.98 -2.02 28.57
N ARG A 269 10.95 -1.18 29.61
CA ARG A 269 9.94 -1.24 30.68
C ARG A 269 8.53 -1.04 30.16
N LEU A 270 8.34 -0.10 29.23
CA LEU A 270 7.02 0.16 28.69
C LEU A 270 6.64 -0.78 27.53
N ALA A 271 7.61 -1.26 26.73
CA ALA A 271 7.35 -2.29 25.72
C ALA A 271 6.89 -3.60 26.36
N SER A 272 7.42 -3.99 27.52
CA SER A 272 6.90 -5.16 28.27
C SER A 272 5.49 -4.98 28.82
N LEU A 273 4.96 -3.75 28.83
CA LEU A 273 3.58 -3.49 29.24
C LEU A 273 2.61 -3.49 28.06
N LEU A 274 3.10 -3.42 26.82
CA LEU A 274 2.31 -3.40 25.58
C LEU A 274 2.45 -4.70 24.76
N ILE A 275 3.14 -5.71 25.30
CA ILE A 275 3.39 -7.04 24.69
C ILE A 275 2.92 -8.09 25.69
#